data_AF-A0A0K2VUY0-F1
#
_entry.id   AF-A0A0K2VUY0-F1
#
_cell.length_a   1.000
_cell.length_b   1.000
_cell.length_c   1.000
_cell.angle_alpha   90.00
_cell.angle_beta   90.00
_cell.angle_gamma   90.00
#
_symmetry.space_group_name_H-M   'P 1'
#
loop_
_entity.id
_entity.type
_entity.pdbx_description
1 polymer ?
#
loop_
_entity_poly.entity_id
_entity_poly.type
_entity_poly.pdbx_seq_one_letter_code
_entity_poly.pdbx_strand_id
1 'polypeptide(L)'
;MNFGQALDALKEGKRVSRSGWNGKGMFIYLQSGSFDHELLGFQPGAKPMVGHPSTIDGVSLGLFEAGDKGTVTRLPNLNMRSATGATVTGWLASQTDMLAEDWDVVPPAVQAGAAAGV
;
A
#
# COMPACT_ATOMS: atom_id res chain seq x y z
N MET A 1 9.08 15.26 -2.86
CA MET A 1 9.89 14.00 -2.89
C MET A 1 9.89 13.48 -4.32
N ASN A 2 10.90 12.72 -4.73
CA ASN A 2 10.92 12.05 -6.04
C ASN A 2 10.08 10.75 -6.03
N PHE A 3 9.85 10.15 -7.20
CA PHE A 3 9.06 8.92 -7.31
C PHE A 3 9.67 7.71 -6.55
N GLY A 4 11.00 7.59 -6.52
CA GLY A 4 11.68 6.52 -5.78
C GLY A 4 11.42 6.61 -4.27
N GLN A 5 11.53 7.81 -3.71
CA GLN A 5 11.20 8.11 -2.31
C GLN A 5 9.72 7.87 -2.02
N ALA A 6 8.84 8.18 -2.97
CA ALA A 6 7.41 7.87 -2.84
C ALA A 6 7.15 6.35 -2.81
N LEU A 7 7.85 5.57 -3.63
CA LEU A 7 7.80 4.11 -3.61
C LEU A 7 8.32 3.53 -2.29
N ASP A 8 9.40 4.09 -1.74
CA ASP A 8 9.93 3.64 -0.45
C ASP A 8 8.93 3.94 0.68
N ALA A 9 8.33 5.13 0.69
CA ALA A 9 7.25 5.46 1.62
C ALA A 9 6.05 4.51 1.50
N LEU A 10 5.65 4.14 0.27
CA LEU A 10 4.58 3.17 0.03
C LEU A 10 4.90 1.77 0.60
N LYS A 11 6.15 1.29 0.44
CA LYS A 11 6.61 0.02 1.02
C LYS A 11 6.63 0.05 2.56
N GLU A 12 6.80 1.23 3.16
CA GLU A 12 6.66 1.45 4.60
C GLU A 12 5.20 1.55 5.07
N GLY A 13 4.22 1.35 4.18
CA GLY A 13 2.80 1.43 4.49
C GLY A 13 2.25 2.87 4.58
N LYS A 14 3.05 3.87 4.20
CA LYS A 14 2.57 5.25 4.10
C LYS A 14 1.73 5.41 2.84
N ARG A 15 0.95 6.48 2.82
CA ARG A 15 0.17 6.91 1.64
C ARG A 15 0.86 8.10 1.03
N VAL A 16 0.84 8.23 -0.29
CA VAL A 16 1.50 9.33 -1.00
C VAL A 16 0.57 10.00 -2.00
N SER A 17 0.77 11.28 -2.25
CA SER A 17 0.03 12.05 -3.24
C SER A 17 0.96 12.98 -4.00
N ARG A 18 0.54 13.39 -5.20
CA ARG A 18 1.20 14.46 -5.94
C ARG A 18 0.45 15.77 -5.79
N SER A 19 1.20 16.87 -5.66
CA SER A 19 0.63 18.22 -5.64
C SER A 19 -0.03 18.61 -6.97
N GLY A 20 0.47 18.07 -8.09
CA GLY A 20 0.00 18.35 -9.44
C GLY A 20 -1.20 17.51 -9.90
N TRP A 21 -1.81 16.68 -9.05
CA TRP A 21 -3.02 15.96 -9.42
C TRP A 21 -4.27 16.87 -9.38
N ASN A 22 -5.18 16.64 -10.32
CA ASN A 22 -6.38 17.47 -10.52
C ASN A 22 -7.51 17.26 -9.49
N GLY A 23 -7.28 16.51 -8.40
CA GLY A 23 -8.34 16.11 -7.48
C GLY A 23 -7.90 16.17 -6.01
N LYS A 24 -8.74 16.80 -5.17
CA LYS A 24 -8.52 16.85 -3.73
C LYS A 24 -8.67 15.46 -3.10
N GLY A 25 -7.80 15.14 -2.15
CA GLY A 25 -7.88 13.90 -1.37
C GLY A 25 -7.47 12.64 -2.12
N MET A 26 -6.89 12.76 -3.31
CA MET A 26 -6.31 11.64 -4.04
C MET A 26 -5.01 11.18 -3.36
N PHE A 27 -4.83 9.86 -3.23
CA PHE A 27 -3.57 9.27 -2.74
C PHE A 27 -3.38 7.84 -3.24
N ILE A 28 -2.13 7.41 -3.33
CA ILE A 28 -1.72 6.01 -3.55
C ILE A 28 -1.43 5.35 -2.21
N TYR A 29 -1.70 4.05 -2.15
CA TYR A 29 -1.31 3.18 -1.07
C TYR A 29 -0.92 1.80 -1.61
N LEU A 30 0.00 1.13 -0.91
CA LEU A 30 0.32 -0.26 -1.19
C LEU A 30 -0.69 -1.17 -0.48
N GLN A 31 -1.38 -2.00 -1.25
CA GLN A 31 -2.15 -3.11 -0.72
C GLN A 31 -1.23 -4.32 -0.64
N SER A 32 -1.05 -4.85 0.57
CA SER A 32 -0.24 -6.05 0.79
C SER A 32 -0.78 -7.23 -0.02
N GLY A 33 0.12 -8.08 -0.47
CA GLY A 33 -0.25 -9.39 -0.96
C GLY A 33 -0.79 -10.27 0.17
N SER A 34 -1.34 -11.43 -0.18
CA SER A 34 -1.74 -12.44 0.79
C SER A 34 -1.31 -13.82 0.34
N PHE A 35 -1.03 -14.71 1.28
CA PHE A 35 -0.68 -16.11 1.02
C PHE A 35 -1.18 -17.01 2.15
N ASP A 36 -1.33 -18.31 1.90
CA ASP A 36 -1.64 -19.29 2.94
C ASP A 36 -0.47 -19.43 3.93
N HIS A 37 -0.73 -19.17 5.22
CA HIS A 37 0.30 -19.21 6.25
C HIS A 37 1.01 -20.57 6.40
N GLU A 38 0.36 -21.69 6.07
CA GLU A 38 0.96 -23.03 6.17
C GLU A 38 2.08 -23.22 5.12
N LEU A 39 2.03 -22.51 3.99
CA LEU A 39 3.01 -22.68 2.90
C LEU A 39 4.45 -22.34 3.33
N LEU A 40 4.59 -21.39 4.25
CA LEU A 40 5.88 -20.88 4.71
C LEU A 40 6.03 -20.90 6.24
N GLY A 41 5.11 -21.55 6.95
CA GLY A 41 5.17 -21.74 8.40
C GLY A 41 4.96 -20.47 9.24
N PHE A 42 4.18 -19.52 8.74
CA PHE A 42 3.82 -18.30 9.50
C PHE A 42 2.59 -18.54 10.37
N GLN A 43 2.39 -17.68 11.37
CA GLN A 43 1.12 -17.59 12.08
C GLN A 43 0.08 -16.86 11.21
N PRO A 44 -1.21 -17.21 11.28
CA PRO A 44 -2.27 -16.44 10.63
C PRO A 44 -2.22 -14.96 11.03
N GLY A 45 -2.33 -14.06 10.05
CA GLY A 45 -2.25 -12.61 10.23
C GLY A 45 -0.83 -12.06 10.40
N ALA A 46 0.21 -12.90 10.38
CA ALA A 46 1.58 -12.42 10.49
C ALA A 46 1.98 -11.55 9.31
N LYS A 47 2.77 -10.51 9.58
CA LYS A 47 3.41 -9.67 8.57
C LYS A 47 4.91 -9.97 8.54
N PRO A 48 5.41 -10.64 7.50
CA PRO A 48 6.84 -10.83 7.30
C PRO A 48 7.57 -9.49 7.29
N MET A 49 8.82 -9.48 7.76
CA MET A 49 9.61 -8.25 7.85
C MET A 49 9.92 -7.65 6.47
N VAL A 50 10.01 -6.32 6.39
CA VAL A 50 10.52 -5.63 5.19
C VAL A 50 11.95 -6.11 4.93
N GLY A 51 12.26 -6.46 3.68
CA GLY A 51 13.58 -7.00 3.30
C GLY A 51 13.76 -8.49 3.59
N HIS A 52 12.68 -9.23 3.87
CA HIS A 52 12.73 -10.69 4.01
C HIS A 52 13.42 -11.36 2.81
N PRO A 53 14.31 -12.35 3.02
CA PRO A 53 15.11 -12.95 1.95
C PRO A 53 14.31 -13.82 0.97
N SER A 54 13.17 -14.36 1.40
CA SER A 54 12.28 -15.15 0.55
C SER A 54 11.36 -14.28 -0.31
N THR A 55 10.89 -14.85 -1.42
CA THR A 55 9.96 -14.22 -2.35
C THR A 55 8.77 -15.14 -2.67
N ILE A 56 7.66 -14.55 -3.12
CA ILE A 56 6.57 -15.25 -3.80
C ILE A 56 6.48 -14.63 -5.20
N ASP A 57 6.60 -15.46 -6.24
CA ASP A 57 6.65 -15.03 -7.64
C ASP A 57 7.65 -13.89 -7.92
N GLY A 58 8.81 -13.94 -7.26
CA GLY A 58 9.86 -12.93 -7.40
C GLY A 58 9.63 -11.63 -6.61
N VAL A 59 8.50 -11.50 -5.91
CA VAL A 59 8.19 -10.34 -5.07
C VAL A 59 8.60 -10.63 -3.62
N SER A 60 9.28 -9.68 -2.96
CA SER A 60 9.72 -9.82 -1.57
C SER A 60 8.56 -10.16 -0.65
N LEU A 61 8.76 -11.19 0.20
CA LEU A 61 7.75 -11.65 1.15
C LEU A 61 7.35 -10.55 2.17
N GLY A 62 8.22 -9.57 2.41
CA GLY A 62 7.91 -8.41 3.26
C GLY A 62 6.78 -7.51 2.76
N LEU A 63 6.26 -7.75 1.55
CA LEU A 63 5.10 -7.05 0.97
C LEU A 63 3.80 -7.87 1.05
N PHE A 64 3.81 -8.97 1.81
CA PHE A 64 2.66 -9.87 1.97
C PHE A 64 2.18 -9.92 3.41
N GLU A 65 0.98 -10.43 3.60
CA GLU A 65 0.43 -10.82 4.91
C GLU A 65 0.04 -12.30 4.85
N ALA A 66 0.37 -13.04 5.91
CA ALA A 66 -0.04 -14.43 6.03
C ALA A 66 -1.55 -14.48 6.31
N GLY A 67 -2.32 -15.09 5.41
CA GLY A 67 -3.75 -15.34 5.59
C GLY A 67 -4.01 -16.72 6.20
N ASP A 68 -5.28 -17.04 6.43
CA ASP A 68 -5.70 -18.34 6.92
C ASP A 68 -5.38 -19.48 5.94
N LYS A 69 -5.44 -20.72 6.43
CA LYS A 69 -5.29 -21.92 5.60
C LYS A 69 -6.25 -21.88 4.41
N GLY A 70 -5.73 -22.16 3.22
CA GLY A 70 -6.47 -22.10 1.96
C GLY A 70 -6.55 -20.71 1.33
N THR A 71 -5.88 -19.69 1.92
CA THR A 71 -5.81 -18.35 1.31
C THR A 71 -5.20 -18.44 -0.08
N VAL A 72 -5.97 -18.02 -1.08
CA VAL A 72 -5.47 -17.87 -2.44
C VAL A 72 -4.41 -16.76 -2.47
N THR A 73 -3.26 -17.08 -3.06
CA THR A 73 -2.19 -16.11 -3.20
C THR A 73 -2.64 -14.91 -4.03
N ARG A 74 -2.48 -13.71 -3.47
CA ARG A 74 -2.67 -12.43 -4.15
C ARG A 74 -1.37 -11.66 -4.10
N LEU A 75 -0.88 -11.19 -5.24
CA LEU A 75 0.31 -10.33 -5.29
C LEU A 75 -0.01 -8.91 -4.77
N PRO A 76 0.94 -8.25 -4.10
CA PRO A 76 0.78 -6.87 -3.69
C PRO A 76 0.56 -5.96 -4.91
N ASN A 77 -0.18 -4.88 -4.71
CA ASN A 77 -0.49 -3.92 -5.76
C ASN A 77 -0.61 -2.51 -5.19
N LEU A 78 -0.31 -1.52 -6.03
CA LEU A 78 -0.58 -0.12 -5.69
C LEU A 78 -2.01 0.22 -6.08
N ASN A 79 -2.73 0.88 -5.18
CA ASN A 79 -4.10 1.31 -5.39
C ASN A 79 -4.20 2.82 -5.18
N MET A 80 -5.18 3.44 -5.85
CA MET A 80 -5.46 4.86 -5.70
C MET A 80 -6.82 5.07 -5.03
N ARG A 81 -6.90 6.02 -4.09
CA ARG A 81 -8.18 6.68 -3.79
C ARG A 81 -8.36 7.83 -4.78
N SER A 82 -9.44 7.79 -5.56
CA SER A 82 -9.77 8.84 -6.52
C SER A 82 -10.34 10.10 -5.84
N ALA A 83 -10.50 11.18 -6.60
CA ALA A 83 -11.10 12.42 -6.12
C ALA A 83 -12.55 12.26 -5.64
N THR A 84 -13.27 11.26 -6.15
CA THR A 84 -14.64 10.92 -5.71
C THR A 84 -14.66 9.99 -4.49
N GLY A 85 -13.49 9.60 -4.01
CA GLY A 85 -13.34 8.64 -2.91
C GLY A 85 -13.41 7.18 -3.31
N ALA A 86 -13.59 6.86 -4.60
CA ALA A 86 -13.57 5.49 -5.09
C ALA A 86 -12.16 4.89 -5.00
N THR A 87 -12.07 3.56 -4.89
CA THR A 87 -10.79 2.84 -4.98
C THR A 87 -10.56 2.40 -6.41
N VAL A 88 -9.40 2.77 -6.96
CA VAL A 88 -8.88 2.22 -8.21
C VAL A 88 -7.86 1.14 -7.84
N THR A 89 -8.21 -0.11 -8.14
CA THR A 89 -7.33 -1.26 -7.90
C THR A 89 -6.30 -1.40 -9.02
N GLY A 90 -5.03 -1.58 -8.69
CA GLY A 90 -3.96 -1.73 -9.67
C GLY A 90 -3.64 -0.42 -10.40
N TRP A 91 -3.46 0.67 -9.65
CA TRP A 91 -2.98 1.93 -10.19
C TRP A 91 -1.62 1.74 -10.89
N LEU A 92 -1.54 2.23 -12.13
CA LEU A 92 -0.35 2.20 -12.95
C LEU A 92 0.26 3.60 -12.98
N ALA A 93 1.53 3.70 -12.57
CA ALA A 93 2.27 4.95 -12.67
C ALA A 93 2.48 5.31 -14.14
N SER A 94 2.03 6.50 -14.53
CA SER A 94 2.33 7.04 -15.84
C SER A 94 3.78 7.52 -15.92
N GLN A 95 4.27 7.78 -17.14
CA GLN A 95 5.60 8.39 -17.31
C GLN A 95 5.73 9.73 -16.56
N THR A 96 4.65 10.52 -16.48
CA THR A 96 4.67 11.80 -15.76
C THR A 96 4.63 11.62 -14.25
N ASP A 97 4.12 10.50 -13.73
CA ASP A 97 4.20 10.15 -12.31
C ASP A 97 5.63 9.73 -11.93
N MET A 98 6.25 8.89 -12.76
CA MET A 98 7.61 8.39 -12.53
C MET A 98 8.67 9.49 -12.60
N LEU A 99 8.47 10.51 -13.45
CA LEU A 99 9.38 11.66 -13.60
C LEU A 99 9.04 12.84 -12.67
N ALA A 100 8.08 12.68 -11.76
CA ALA A 100 7.64 13.76 -10.89
C ALA A 100 8.51 13.92 -9.64
N GLU A 101 8.65 15.18 -9.21
CA GLU A 101 9.42 15.59 -8.02
C GLU A 101 8.52 16.14 -6.91
N ASP A 102 7.20 16.10 -7.14
CA ASP A 102 6.17 16.77 -6.35
C ASP A 102 5.35 15.81 -5.47
N TRP A 103 5.97 14.72 -5.01
CA TRP A 103 5.35 13.73 -4.13
C TRP A 103 5.43 14.13 -2.65
N ASP A 104 4.33 13.88 -1.93
CA ASP A 104 4.18 14.13 -0.50
C ASP A 104 3.54 12.93 0.23
N VAL A 105 3.89 12.71 1.50
CA VAL A 105 3.24 11.70 2.36
C VAL A 105 1.91 12.26 2.86
N VAL A 106 0.85 11.45 2.76
CA VAL A 106 -0.49 11.79 3.25
C VAL A 106 -0.69 11.25 4.68
N PRO A 107 -0.84 12.13 5.69
CA PRO A 107 -1.00 11.71 7.08
C PRO A 107 -2.31 10.91 7.27
N PRO A 108 -2.33 9.89 8.16
CA PRO A 108 -3.53 9.12 8.48
C PRO A 108 -4.71 10.06 8.72
N ALA A 109 -5.91 9.66 8.25
CA ALA A 109 -7.09 10.42 8.55
C ALA A 109 -7.23 10.49 10.08
N VAL A 110 -7.30 11.70 10.63
CA VAL A 110 -7.67 11.88 12.03
C VAL A 110 -9.09 11.34 12.15
N GLN A 111 -9.28 10.26 12.91
CA GLN A 111 -10.63 9.88 13.33
C GLN A 111 -11.20 11.08 14.09
N ALA A 112 -12.18 11.76 13.50
CA ALA A 112 -12.97 12.73 14.23
C ALA A 112 -13.50 12.00 15.46
N GLY A 113 -13.05 12.43 16.63
CA GLY A 113 -13.33 11.77 17.90
C GLY A 113 -14.82 11.48 18.00
N ALA A 114 -15.15 10.27 18.42
CA ALA A 114 -16.46 9.97 18.96
C ALA A 114 -16.78 11.09 19.97
N ALA A 115 -17.76 11.93 19.64
CA ALA A 115 -18.28 12.90 20.57
C ALA A 115 -18.70 12.10 21.80
N ALA A 116 -17.94 12.25 22.89
CA ALA A 116 -18.33 11.74 24.19
C ALA A 116 -19.66 12.44 24.52
N GLY A 117 -20.74 11.67 24.40
CA GLY A 117 -22.07 12.10 24.79
C GLY A 117 -22.06 12.45 26.27
N VAL A 118 -22.60 13.63 26.55
CA VAL A 118 -23.00 14.12 27.87
C VAL A 118 -24.13 13.26 28.41
#